data_AF-A0A1Y2CNR3-F1
#
_entry.id   AF-A0A1Y2CNR3-F1
#
_cell.length_a   1.000
_cell.length_b   1.000
_cell.length_c   1.000
_cell.angle_alpha   90.00
_cell.angle_beta   90.00
_cell.angle_gamma   90.00
#
_symmetry.space_group_name_H-M   'P 1'
#
loop_
_entity.id
_entity.type
_entity.pdbx_description
1 polymer ?
#
loop_
_entity_poly.entity_id
_entity_poly.type
_entity_poly.pdbx_seq_one_letter_code
_entity_poly.pdbx_strand_id
1 'polypeptide(L)'
;MVQLHRTSTDKLIHAPNAAGYPGWKTPVYMSSLKTFVIPLTLQTWQNQAIGSAGLGNADTAYIATLSLSSLTNFYMGMNISMNGVVVLVDGNTGTMLASSYPNVTYNSAAGAAYTAMGNPHKLISESVTFLANTFGSFQTVQSIPRSPEPIITSYNNGQDVILINAVWISDLSSGLNWFLVLAIPSSDLSTVVKDGMKGAIISVVVLSVFAIGIAALFAWLIMTPIKKITNGMQEATLLDFSRMREGYLQERNFVYEIGTLQYIFHKLLYEVVDIVRKNEMMEAAIKEKGLGTTHQSTHSITRNSSTAAPSTAPHVLRLSRGVTPSNGKLDIKD
;
A
#
# COMPACT_ATOMS: atom_id res chain seq x y z
N MET A 1 13.96 33.39 12.63
CA MET A 1 13.72 34.65 13.37
C MET A 1 13.80 35.78 12.35
N VAL A 2 12.73 36.55 12.14
CA VAL A 2 12.74 37.69 11.23
C VAL A 2 13.09 38.93 12.06
N GLN A 3 14.21 39.59 11.74
CA GLN A 3 14.56 40.88 12.35
C GLN A 3 14.31 41.98 11.32
N LEU A 4 13.49 42.97 11.69
CA LEU A 4 13.24 44.17 10.91
C LEU A 4 14.25 45.25 11.33
N HIS A 5 15.07 45.70 10.38
CA HIS A 5 15.99 46.82 10.58
C HIS A 5 15.60 47.98 9.67
N ARG A 6 15.61 49.20 10.22
CA ARG A 6 15.45 50.45 9.47
C ARG A 6 16.85 51.02 9.23
N THR A 7 17.22 51.24 7.97
CA THR A 7 18.51 51.85 7.59
C THR A 7 18.27 53.07 6.72
N SER A 8 18.95 54.18 7.03
CA SER A 8 19.00 55.37 6.18
C SER A 8 19.71 55.07 4.86
N THR A 9 19.22 55.62 3.76
CA THR A 9 19.48 55.21 2.37
C THR A 9 20.85 55.60 1.79
N ASP A 10 21.70 56.32 2.52
CA ASP A 10 22.93 56.94 2.00
C ASP A 10 24.02 55.98 1.45
N LYS A 11 23.88 54.64 1.58
CA LYS A 11 24.91 53.67 1.12
C LYS A 11 24.40 52.37 0.46
N LEU A 12 23.16 52.30 -0.04
CA LEU A 12 22.69 51.09 -0.74
C LEU A 12 23.07 51.15 -2.24
N ILE A 13 24.15 50.44 -2.61
CA ILE A 13 24.91 50.55 -3.88
C ILE A 13 24.20 49.97 -5.14
N HIS A 14 22.95 49.52 -5.09
CA HIS A 14 22.27 49.04 -6.31
C HIS A 14 20.83 49.54 -6.44
N ALA A 15 20.57 50.16 -7.60
CA ALA A 15 19.28 50.73 -7.98
C ALA A 15 18.12 49.72 -7.81
N PRO A 16 17.01 50.14 -7.20
CA PRO A 16 15.82 49.31 -7.02
C PRO A 16 15.04 49.11 -8.32
N ASN A 17 14.18 48.09 -8.35
CA ASN A 17 13.11 48.01 -9.34
C ASN A 17 12.24 49.26 -9.20
N ALA A 18 12.05 50.01 -10.28
CA ALA A 18 11.34 51.30 -10.30
C ALA A 18 9.86 51.24 -9.85
N ALA A 19 9.33 50.05 -9.62
CA ALA A 19 7.91 49.80 -9.43
C ALA A 19 7.44 49.70 -7.96
N GLY A 20 8.32 49.89 -6.97
CA GLY A 20 7.92 49.89 -5.56
C GLY A 20 7.54 48.54 -4.95
N TYR A 21 7.64 47.46 -5.73
CA TYR A 21 7.45 46.10 -5.23
C TYR A 21 8.61 45.66 -4.31
N PRO A 22 8.33 44.82 -3.30
CA PRO A 22 9.37 44.22 -2.49
C PRO A 22 10.28 43.37 -3.38
N GLY A 23 11.58 43.66 -3.33
CA GLY A 23 12.60 42.96 -4.11
C GLY A 23 13.47 42.08 -3.24
N TRP A 24 13.64 40.82 -3.62
CA TRP A 24 14.66 39.94 -3.07
C TRP A 24 16.03 40.35 -3.60
N LYS A 25 17.00 40.50 -2.70
CA LYS A 25 18.40 40.75 -3.05
C LYS A 25 19.19 39.43 -3.00
N THR A 26 20.35 39.46 -3.64
CA THR A 26 21.28 38.33 -3.59
C THR A 26 21.64 37.98 -2.14
N PRO A 27 21.74 36.69 -1.79
CA PRO A 27 22.19 36.28 -0.46
C PRO A 27 23.55 36.90 -0.15
N VAL A 28 23.70 37.47 1.05
CA VAL A 28 24.95 38.04 1.54
C VAL A 28 25.47 37.21 2.69
N TYR A 29 26.73 36.78 2.62
CA TYR A 29 27.37 36.11 3.73
C TYR A 29 27.73 37.11 4.83
N MET A 30 27.26 36.87 6.05
CA MET A 30 27.65 37.64 7.23
C MET A 30 28.62 36.80 8.07
N SER A 31 29.91 37.07 7.90
CA SER A 31 30.99 36.34 8.58
C SER A 31 30.88 36.36 10.10
N SER A 32 30.43 37.47 10.69
CA SER A 32 30.21 37.63 12.13
C SER A 32 29.15 36.67 12.69
N LEU A 33 28.14 36.36 11.89
CA LEU A 33 27.04 35.47 12.25
C LEU A 33 27.22 34.04 11.70
N LYS A 34 28.27 33.83 10.89
CA LYS A 34 28.50 32.60 10.11
C LYS A 34 27.25 32.12 9.39
N THR A 35 26.42 33.07 8.94
CA THR A 35 25.15 32.79 8.28
C THR A 35 25.04 33.67 7.06
N PHE A 36 24.34 33.17 6.07
CA PHE A 36 23.88 34.01 4.98
C PHE A 36 22.57 34.66 5.40
N VAL A 37 22.39 35.87 4.91
CA VAL A 37 21.16 36.63 5.04
C VAL A 37 20.63 36.92 3.65
N ILE A 38 19.34 36.65 3.45
CA ILE A 38 18.63 37.06 2.25
C ILE A 38 17.83 38.31 2.61
N PRO A 39 18.21 39.49 2.08
CA PRO A 39 17.47 40.72 2.34
C PRO A 39 16.26 40.79 1.41
N LEU A 40 15.08 41.00 1.98
CA LEU A 40 13.90 41.50 1.29
C LEU A 40 13.84 43.01 1.51
N THR A 41 14.00 43.78 0.43
CA THR A 41 13.95 45.25 0.50
C THR A 41 12.59 45.74 0.03
N LEU A 42 11.88 46.47 0.89
CA LEU A 42 10.64 47.17 0.55
C LEU A 42 10.88 48.68 0.64
N GLN A 43 10.66 49.37 -0.47
CA GLN A 43 10.84 50.82 -0.55
C GLN A 43 9.53 51.56 -0.29
N THR A 44 9.63 52.71 0.37
CA THR A 44 8.50 53.62 0.59
C THR A 44 8.83 55.02 0.11
N TRP A 45 7.84 55.67 -0.49
CA TRP A 45 7.90 57.07 -0.90
C TRP A 45 7.13 57.94 0.10
N GLN A 46 7.57 59.18 0.27
CA GLN A 46 6.91 60.12 1.15
C GLN A 46 5.46 60.34 0.67
N ASN A 47 4.49 60.28 1.60
CA ASN A 47 3.06 60.44 1.33
C ASN A 47 2.45 59.41 0.37
N GLN A 48 3.10 58.27 0.16
CA GLN A 48 2.57 57.14 -0.59
C GLN A 48 2.26 55.98 0.34
N ALA A 49 1.28 55.14 -0.05
CA ALA A 49 1.01 53.92 0.68
C ALA A 49 2.22 52.98 0.61
N ILE A 50 2.38 52.11 1.62
CA ILE A 50 3.44 51.10 1.60
C ILE A 50 3.24 50.20 0.39
N GLY A 51 4.27 50.09 -0.45
CA GLY A 51 4.23 49.31 -1.70
C GLY A 51 3.72 50.05 -2.94
N SER A 52 3.36 51.34 -2.85
CA SER A 52 3.08 52.16 -4.04
C SER A 52 4.29 53.01 -4.43
N ALA A 53 4.65 52.97 -5.71
CA ALA A 53 5.72 53.81 -6.27
C ALA A 53 5.28 55.27 -6.33
N GLY A 54 6.14 56.18 -5.86
CA GLY A 54 5.96 57.64 -5.96
C GLY A 54 6.91 58.27 -6.97
N LEU A 55 6.64 59.53 -7.34
CA LEU A 55 7.60 60.35 -8.08
C LEU A 55 8.77 60.71 -7.14
N GLY A 56 10.00 60.47 -7.58
CA GLY A 56 11.23 60.77 -6.83
C GLY A 56 11.90 59.54 -6.22
N ASN A 57 12.92 59.80 -5.40
CA ASN A 57 13.70 58.75 -4.73
C ASN A 57 12.92 58.15 -3.56
N ALA A 58 13.10 56.86 -3.30
CA ALA A 58 12.58 56.21 -2.12
C ALA A 58 13.21 56.82 -0.85
N ASP A 59 12.37 57.14 0.13
CA ASP A 59 12.77 57.86 1.36
C ASP A 59 13.18 56.89 2.48
N THR A 60 12.64 55.66 2.47
CA THR A 60 13.00 54.62 3.44
C THR A 60 12.95 53.23 2.80
N ALA A 61 13.83 52.34 3.26
CA ALA A 61 13.81 50.93 2.93
C ALA A 61 13.62 50.08 4.20
N TYR A 62 12.65 49.18 4.18
CA TYR A 62 12.50 48.14 5.19
C TYR A 62 13.27 46.91 4.72
N ILE A 63 14.10 46.36 5.60
CA ILE A 63 14.87 45.15 5.34
C ILE A 63 14.35 44.05 6.25
N ALA A 64 13.76 43.01 5.65
CA ALA A 64 13.51 41.76 6.33
C ALA A 64 14.63 40.77 5.99
N THR A 65 15.13 40.08 7.01
CA THR A 65 16.26 39.16 6.88
C THR A 65 15.83 37.74 7.22
N LEU A 66 16.17 36.78 6.34
CA LEU A 66 16.03 35.36 6.60
C LEU A 66 17.42 34.74 6.82
N SER A 67 17.62 34.09 7.98
CA SER A 67 18.85 33.36 8.26
C SER A 67 18.83 31.99 7.57
N LEU A 68 19.86 31.69 6.78
CA LEU A 68 20.02 30.38 6.14
C LEU A 68 20.19 29.24 7.16
N SER A 69 20.70 29.52 8.36
CA SER A 69 20.75 28.53 9.44
C SER A 69 19.36 28.11 9.92
N SER A 70 18.43 29.05 10.06
CA SER A 70 17.03 28.74 10.42
C SER A 70 16.35 27.93 9.33
N LEU A 71 16.63 28.28 8.07
CA LEU A 71 16.10 27.58 6.91
C LEU A 71 16.66 26.14 6.84
N THR A 72 17.97 25.97 7.02
CA THR A 72 18.63 24.65 7.09
C THR A 72 18.03 23.81 8.22
N ASN A 73 17.85 24.37 9.42
CA ASN A 73 17.23 23.67 10.54
C ASN A 73 15.79 23.24 10.23
N PHE A 74 15.04 24.06 9.50
CA PHE A 74 13.70 23.68 9.02
C PHE A 74 13.77 22.48 8.08
N TYR A 75 14.67 22.50 7.08
CA TYR A 75 14.85 21.38 6.15
C TYR A 75 15.32 20.09 6.84
N MET A 76 16.20 20.19 7.84
CA MET A 76 16.66 19.05 8.66
C MET A 76 15.53 18.44 9.50
N GLY A 77 14.51 19.22 9.85
CA GLY A 77 13.33 18.74 10.58
C GLY A 77 12.32 17.98 9.72
N MET A 78 12.49 17.98 8.39
CA MET A 78 11.56 17.30 7.49
C MET A 78 11.91 15.80 7.39
N ASN A 79 10.92 14.95 7.63
CA ASN A 79 11.07 13.51 7.47
C ASN A 79 10.83 13.10 6.00
N ILE A 80 11.90 13.10 5.20
CA ILE A 80 11.86 12.78 3.76
C ILE A 80 12.04 11.27 3.55
N SER A 81 13.27 10.79 3.78
CA SER A 81 13.68 9.39 3.82
C SER A 81 15.05 9.33 4.49
N MET A 82 15.56 8.13 4.79
CA MET A 82 16.82 7.97 5.52
C MET A 82 18.03 8.59 4.80
N ASN A 83 18.08 8.45 3.48
CA ASN A 83 19.17 8.93 2.62
C ASN A 83 18.70 10.00 1.62
N GLY A 84 17.45 10.45 1.72
CA GLY A 84 16.89 11.49 0.87
C GLY A 84 17.40 12.86 1.25
N VAL A 85 17.58 13.72 0.25
CA VAL A 85 18.03 15.09 0.44
C VAL A 85 17.08 16.07 -0.23
N VAL A 86 16.76 17.15 0.47
CA VAL A 86 16.17 18.36 -0.12
C VAL A 86 17.23 19.43 -0.12
N VAL A 87 17.39 20.11 -1.25
CA VAL A 87 18.29 21.24 -1.42
C VAL A 87 17.52 22.40 -2.04
N LEU A 88 17.76 23.59 -1.50
CA LEU A 88 17.30 24.84 -2.07
C LEU A 88 18.51 25.55 -2.70
N VAL A 89 18.40 25.93 -3.96
CA VAL A 89 19.47 26.51 -4.77
C VAL A 89 19.03 27.88 -5.26
N ASP A 90 19.93 28.85 -5.28
CA ASP A 90 19.70 30.11 -5.98
C ASP A 90 19.74 29.87 -7.48
N GLY A 91 18.63 30.14 -8.16
CA GLY A 91 18.47 29.96 -9.59
C GLY A 91 19.40 30.81 -10.43
N ASN A 92 19.87 31.95 -9.90
CA ASN A 92 20.74 32.86 -10.62
C ASN A 92 22.21 32.44 -10.51
N THR A 93 22.67 32.02 -9.33
CA THR A 93 24.10 31.72 -9.13
C THR A 93 24.41 30.22 -9.11
N GLY A 94 23.40 29.36 -8.96
CA GLY A 94 23.57 27.94 -8.70
C GLY A 94 24.16 27.63 -7.32
N THR A 95 24.25 28.63 -6.43
CA THR A 95 24.75 28.44 -5.06
C THR A 95 23.68 27.84 -4.17
N MET A 96 24.08 26.97 -3.23
CA MET A 96 23.12 26.37 -2.31
C MET A 96 22.73 27.36 -1.23
N LEU A 97 21.42 27.47 -1.03
CA LEU A 97 20.83 28.29 0.02
C LEU A 97 20.55 27.48 1.29
N ALA A 98 20.02 26.27 1.15
CA ALA A 98 19.72 25.41 2.28
C ALA A 98 19.75 23.93 1.86
N SER A 99 19.92 23.04 2.84
CA SER A 99 19.81 21.60 2.62
C SER A 99 19.26 20.91 3.85
N SER A 100 18.61 19.75 3.68
CA SER A 100 18.26 18.84 4.77
C SER A 100 19.48 18.08 5.31
N TYR A 101 20.64 18.15 4.63
CA TYR A 101 21.88 17.56 5.12
C TYR A 101 22.72 18.62 5.85
N PRO A 102 23.32 18.31 7.01
CA PRO A 102 24.10 19.28 7.78
C PRO A 102 25.44 19.60 7.10
N ASN A 103 25.91 20.84 7.25
CA ASN A 103 27.25 21.30 6.84
C ASN A 103 27.59 21.18 5.34
N VAL A 104 26.61 20.98 4.46
CA VAL A 104 26.87 20.92 3.01
C VAL A 104 26.64 22.25 2.30
N THR A 105 26.01 23.24 2.94
CA THR A 105 25.69 24.55 2.33
C THR A 105 26.87 25.51 2.27
N TYR A 106 27.85 25.37 3.16
CA TYR A 106 28.95 26.32 3.32
C TYR A 106 30.33 25.67 3.25
N ASN A 107 31.20 26.24 2.42
CA ASN A 107 32.61 25.89 2.32
C ASN A 107 33.43 26.78 3.26
N SER A 108 33.80 26.23 4.42
CA SER A 108 34.61 26.93 5.42
C SER A 108 36.01 27.28 4.94
N ALA A 109 36.59 26.51 4.01
CA ALA A 109 37.91 26.77 3.47
C ALA A 109 37.89 27.94 2.47
N ALA A 110 36.85 28.01 1.63
CA ALA A 110 36.69 29.07 0.64
C ALA A 110 36.01 30.35 1.19
N GLY A 111 35.40 30.29 2.38
CA GLY A 111 34.63 31.40 2.92
C GLY A 111 33.34 31.69 2.13
N ALA A 112 32.81 30.71 1.40
CA ALA A 112 31.72 30.88 0.44
C ALA A 112 30.71 29.72 0.49
N ALA A 113 29.52 29.92 -0.08
CA ALA A 113 28.55 28.84 -0.25
C ALA A 113 29.04 27.83 -1.31
N TYR A 114 28.75 26.56 -1.12
CA TYR A 114 28.97 25.58 -2.19
C TYR A 114 28.01 25.85 -3.34
N THR A 115 28.47 25.65 -4.58
CA THR A 115 27.55 25.47 -5.71
C THR A 115 26.87 24.12 -5.58
N ALA A 116 25.63 24.00 -6.03
CA ALA A 116 24.88 22.76 -5.93
C ALA A 116 25.56 21.61 -6.71
N MET A 117 26.12 21.91 -7.89
CA MET A 117 26.86 20.94 -8.70
C MET A 117 28.26 20.63 -8.17
N GLY A 118 28.93 21.60 -7.53
CA GLY A 118 30.26 21.43 -6.94
C GLY A 118 30.25 21.00 -5.47
N ASN A 119 29.12 20.46 -5.00
CA ASN A 119 28.95 20.09 -3.60
C ASN A 119 29.72 18.81 -3.26
N PRO A 120 30.36 18.70 -2.07
CA PRO A 120 31.01 17.45 -1.65
C PRO A 120 30.03 16.31 -1.40
N HIS A 121 28.75 16.59 -1.17
CA HIS A 121 27.72 15.57 -1.01
C HIS A 121 27.25 15.04 -2.37
N LYS A 122 27.72 13.83 -2.72
CA LYS A 122 27.51 13.17 -4.02
C LYS A 122 26.06 13.22 -4.51
N LEU A 123 25.07 12.91 -3.66
CA LEU A 123 23.66 12.90 -4.07
C LEU A 123 23.16 14.28 -4.51
N ILE A 124 23.64 15.36 -3.90
CA ILE A 124 23.25 16.72 -4.27
C ILE A 124 23.90 17.09 -5.60
N SER A 125 25.23 16.92 -5.70
CA SER A 125 26.00 17.27 -6.88
C SER A 125 25.55 16.50 -8.11
N GLU A 126 25.35 15.18 -7.99
CA GLU A 126 24.90 14.34 -9.10
C GLU A 126 23.48 14.66 -9.52
N SER A 127 22.56 14.91 -8.58
CA SER A 127 21.16 15.20 -8.93
C SER A 127 21.02 16.54 -9.63
N VAL A 128 21.71 17.59 -9.15
CA VAL A 128 21.66 18.90 -9.82
C VAL A 128 22.42 18.86 -11.14
N THR A 129 23.54 18.14 -11.23
CA THR A 129 24.28 17.98 -12.49
C THR A 129 23.47 17.21 -13.52
N PHE A 130 22.77 16.15 -13.11
CA PHE A 130 21.85 15.41 -13.97
C PHE A 130 20.76 16.35 -14.52
N LEU A 131 20.07 17.10 -13.65
CA LEU A 131 19.05 18.06 -14.09
C LEU A 131 19.62 19.12 -15.06
N ALA A 132 20.80 19.67 -14.76
CA ALA A 132 21.43 20.67 -15.63
C ALA A 132 21.78 20.09 -17.00
N ASN A 133 22.24 18.84 -17.06
CA ASN A 133 22.57 18.14 -18.30
C ASN A 133 21.34 17.69 -19.09
N THR A 134 20.26 17.31 -18.40
CA THR A 134 19.00 16.90 -19.06
C THR A 134 18.35 18.06 -19.79
N PHE A 135 18.42 19.27 -19.21
CA PHE A 135 17.64 20.41 -19.67
C PHE A 135 18.47 21.54 -20.30
N GLY A 136 19.80 21.48 -20.23
CA GLY A 136 20.67 22.58 -20.65
C GLY A 136 21.88 22.18 -21.48
N SER A 137 22.31 23.11 -22.34
CA SER A 137 23.59 23.01 -23.07
C SER A 137 24.79 23.51 -22.27
N PHE A 138 24.56 24.31 -21.21
CA PHE A 138 25.61 25.07 -20.52
C PHE A 138 25.92 24.61 -19.09
N GLN A 139 25.44 23.44 -18.65
CA GLN A 139 25.75 22.88 -17.32
C GLN A 139 25.51 23.87 -16.16
N THR A 140 24.45 24.68 -16.24
CA THR A 140 24.08 25.61 -15.16
C THR A 140 22.62 25.41 -14.74
N VAL A 141 22.29 25.79 -13.51
CA VAL A 141 20.90 25.71 -13.01
C VAL A 141 19.96 26.62 -13.80
N GLN A 142 20.47 27.71 -14.37
CA GLN A 142 19.69 28.66 -15.18
C GLN A 142 19.10 28.05 -16.46
N SER A 143 19.70 26.99 -17.01
CA SER A 143 19.20 26.36 -18.23
C SER A 143 18.01 25.42 -18.00
N ILE A 144 17.65 25.12 -16.76
CA ILE A 144 16.49 24.28 -16.46
C ILE A 144 15.21 25.09 -16.72
N PRO A 145 14.25 24.59 -17.54
CA PRO A 145 13.00 25.27 -17.82
C PRO A 145 12.28 25.70 -16.55
N ARG A 146 11.85 26.97 -16.53
CA ARG A 146 11.01 27.52 -15.47
C ARG A 146 9.56 27.13 -15.69
N SER A 147 9.27 25.84 -15.48
CA SER A 147 7.90 25.34 -15.47
C SER A 147 7.29 25.53 -14.07
N PRO A 148 6.00 25.92 -13.97
CA PRO A 148 5.27 25.87 -12.71
C PRO A 148 5.02 24.43 -12.24
N GLU A 149 5.08 23.46 -13.15
CA GLU A 149 4.92 22.05 -12.82
C GLU A 149 6.22 21.45 -12.25
N PRO A 150 6.12 20.54 -11.27
CA PRO A 150 7.28 19.85 -10.74
C PRO A 150 7.92 18.98 -11.83
N ILE A 151 9.24 19.07 -11.94
CA ILE A 151 10.06 18.20 -12.77
C ILE A 151 10.26 16.89 -12.02
N ILE A 152 9.60 15.83 -12.48
CA ILE A 152 9.71 14.48 -11.90
C ILE A 152 10.54 13.64 -12.86
N THR A 153 11.70 13.17 -12.40
CA THR A 153 12.62 12.38 -13.22
C THR A 153 13.42 11.40 -12.37
N SER A 154 14.22 10.55 -12.99
CA SER A 154 15.13 9.65 -12.28
C SER A 154 16.39 9.38 -13.08
N TYR A 155 17.48 9.06 -12.38
CA TYR A 155 18.73 8.64 -12.99
C TYR A 155 19.36 7.49 -12.20
N ASN A 156 20.22 6.71 -12.85
CA ASN A 156 20.97 5.65 -12.20
C ASN A 156 22.40 6.12 -11.94
N ASN A 157 22.86 6.06 -10.68
CA ASN A 157 24.21 6.46 -10.29
C ASN A 157 25.21 5.28 -10.25
N GLY A 158 24.83 4.13 -10.82
CA GLY A 158 25.56 2.87 -10.80
C GLY A 158 25.28 1.99 -9.57
N GLN A 159 24.76 2.56 -8.48
CA GLN A 159 24.44 1.84 -7.25
C GLN A 159 22.93 1.74 -7.00
N ASP A 160 22.20 2.81 -7.30
CA ASP A 160 20.75 2.90 -7.11
C ASP A 160 20.13 3.83 -8.14
N VAL A 161 18.81 3.71 -8.29
CA VAL A 161 17.99 4.67 -9.04
C VAL A 161 17.65 5.82 -8.10
N ILE A 162 18.06 7.03 -8.46
CA ILE A 162 17.73 8.25 -7.72
C ILE A 162 16.49 8.87 -8.33
N LEU A 163 15.47 9.05 -7.51
CA LEU A 163 14.22 9.73 -7.87
C LEU A 163 14.38 11.21 -7.56
N ILE A 164 14.13 12.06 -8.54
CA ILE A 164 14.21 13.51 -8.41
C ILE A 164 12.82 14.12 -8.57
N ASN A 165 12.48 15.05 -7.68
CA ASN A 165 11.39 15.98 -7.84
C ASN A 165 11.93 17.40 -7.65
N ALA A 166 11.87 18.24 -8.68
CA ALA A 166 12.38 19.61 -8.61
C ALA A 166 11.31 20.62 -8.98
N VAL A 167 11.28 21.76 -8.30
CA VAL A 167 10.30 22.82 -8.53
C VAL A 167 10.96 24.19 -8.45
N TRP A 168 10.57 25.07 -9.36
CA TRP A 168 10.96 26.47 -9.33
C TRP A 168 10.05 27.24 -8.38
N ILE A 169 10.67 27.97 -7.44
CA ILE A 169 10.03 28.96 -6.60
C ILE A 169 10.46 30.32 -7.14
N SER A 170 9.77 30.78 -8.17
CA SER A 170 10.07 32.06 -8.82
C SER A 170 8.91 33.02 -8.71
N ASP A 171 9.21 34.27 -8.37
CA ASP A 171 8.30 35.39 -8.47
C ASP A 171 9.02 36.50 -9.25
N LEU A 172 8.59 36.70 -10.49
CA LEU A 172 9.20 37.68 -11.40
C LEU A 172 9.08 39.11 -10.85
N SER A 173 8.03 39.40 -10.07
CA SER A 173 7.79 40.75 -9.54
C SER A 173 8.77 41.10 -8.42
N SER A 174 9.08 40.14 -7.57
CA SER A 174 10.03 40.30 -6.47
C SER A 174 11.47 39.91 -6.82
N GLY A 175 11.71 39.34 -8.01
CA GLY A 175 13.02 38.83 -8.41
C GLY A 175 13.42 37.56 -7.65
N LEU A 176 12.48 36.93 -6.94
CA LEU A 176 12.72 35.63 -6.31
C LEU A 176 12.96 34.60 -7.40
N ASN A 177 14.08 33.88 -7.31
CA ASN A 177 14.40 32.83 -8.24
C ASN A 177 15.12 31.69 -7.52
N TRP A 178 14.36 30.84 -6.82
CA TRP A 178 14.91 29.68 -6.14
C TRP A 178 14.52 28.40 -6.84
N PHE A 179 15.40 27.41 -6.75
CA PHE A 179 15.20 26.09 -7.31
C PHE A 179 15.28 25.06 -6.19
N LEU A 180 14.15 24.42 -5.90
CA LEU A 180 14.04 23.39 -4.88
C LEU A 180 14.20 22.02 -5.55
N VAL A 181 15.13 21.20 -5.05
CA VAL A 181 15.37 19.85 -5.56
C VAL A 181 15.25 18.87 -4.41
N LEU A 182 14.38 17.88 -4.57
CA LEU A 182 14.25 16.70 -3.74
C LEU A 182 14.87 15.52 -4.48
N ALA A 183 15.84 14.84 -3.88
CA ALA A 183 16.45 13.63 -4.42
C ALA A 183 16.35 12.49 -3.40
N ILE A 184 15.71 11.39 -3.79
CA ILE A 184 15.46 10.22 -2.93
C ILE A 184 16.00 8.96 -3.63
N PRO A 185 16.91 8.21 -2.99
CA PRO A 185 17.30 6.89 -3.49
C PRO A 185 16.11 5.92 -3.48
N SER A 186 15.90 5.18 -4.57
CA SER A 186 14.79 4.21 -4.71
C SER A 186 14.87 3.08 -3.68
N SER A 187 16.08 2.72 -3.25
CA SER A 187 16.32 1.74 -2.18
C SER A 187 15.61 2.12 -0.87
N ASP A 188 15.53 3.41 -0.52
CA ASP A 188 14.82 3.90 0.68
C ASP A 188 13.33 3.57 0.60
N LEU A 189 12.70 3.86 -0.55
CA LEU A 189 11.28 3.56 -0.76
C LEU A 189 11.03 2.05 -0.81
N SER A 190 11.91 1.32 -1.47
CA SER A 190 11.79 -0.13 -1.60
C SER A 190 11.85 -0.83 -0.24
N THR A 191 12.61 -0.28 0.72
CA THR A 191 12.73 -0.85 2.06
C THR A 191 11.41 -0.72 2.82
N VAL A 192 10.80 0.47 2.79
CA VAL A 192 9.49 0.72 3.41
C VAL A 192 8.41 -0.18 2.80
N VAL A 193 8.40 -0.31 1.47
CA VAL A 193 7.45 -1.19 0.77
C VAL A 193 7.69 -2.65 1.13
N LYS A 194 8.94 -3.11 1.15
CA LYS A 194 9.29 -4.51 1.49
C LYS A 194 8.90 -4.85 2.92
N ASP A 195 9.11 -3.95 3.87
CA ASP A 195 8.73 -4.20 5.27
C ASP A 195 7.20 -4.25 5.44
N GLY A 196 6.46 -3.40 4.72
CA GLY A 196 5.00 -3.51 4.62
C GLY A 196 4.55 -4.85 4.00
N MET A 197 5.22 -5.27 2.93
CA MET A 197 4.94 -6.56 2.26
C MET A 197 5.24 -7.77 3.17
N LYS A 198 6.29 -7.74 3.99
CA LYS A 198 6.59 -8.83 4.94
C LYS A 198 5.43 -9.05 5.91
N GLY A 199 4.87 -7.96 6.47
CA GLY A 199 3.70 -8.05 7.35
C GLY A 199 2.49 -8.67 6.67
N ALA A 200 2.22 -8.26 5.42
CA ALA A 200 1.14 -8.83 4.62
C ALA A 200 1.36 -10.31 4.27
N ILE A 201 2.59 -10.72 3.96
CA ILE A 201 2.91 -12.12 3.68
C ILE A 201 2.70 -12.98 4.93
N ILE A 202 3.18 -12.52 6.10
CA ILE A 202 3.01 -13.24 7.37
C ILE A 202 1.52 -13.40 7.70
N SER A 203 0.70 -12.36 7.53
CA SER A 203 -0.74 -12.46 7.82
C SER A 203 -1.46 -13.44 6.89
N VAL A 204 -1.12 -13.45 5.60
CA VAL A 204 -1.67 -14.42 4.63
C VAL A 204 -1.25 -15.85 4.98
N VAL A 205 0.00 -16.08 5.37
CA VAL A 205 0.47 -17.41 5.76
C VAL A 205 -0.27 -17.89 7.02
N VAL A 206 -0.40 -17.04 8.04
CA VAL A 206 -1.13 -17.37 9.28
C VAL A 206 -2.58 -17.70 8.98
N LEU A 207 -3.28 -16.85 8.21
CA LEU A 207 -4.67 -17.11 7.80
C LEU A 207 -4.80 -18.43 7.01
N SER A 208 -3.84 -18.73 6.14
CA SER A 208 -3.83 -19.98 5.36
C SER A 208 -3.70 -21.21 6.28
N VAL A 209 -2.80 -21.16 7.26
CA VAL A 209 -2.64 -22.25 8.24
C VAL A 209 -3.91 -22.43 9.08
N PHE A 210 -4.53 -21.33 9.53
CA PHE A 210 -5.80 -21.38 10.25
C PHE A 210 -6.93 -21.99 9.40
N ALA A 211 -7.04 -21.59 8.13
CA ALA A 211 -8.05 -22.13 7.22
C ALA A 211 -7.88 -23.65 7.01
N ILE A 212 -6.64 -24.13 6.84
CA ILE A 212 -6.34 -25.56 6.74
C ILE A 212 -6.70 -26.28 8.05
N GLY A 213 -6.35 -25.68 9.21
CA GLY A 213 -6.67 -26.23 10.52
C GLY A 213 -8.18 -26.38 10.74
N ILE A 214 -8.96 -25.36 10.38
CA ILE A 214 -10.43 -25.38 10.45
C ILE A 214 -10.99 -26.43 9.49
N ALA A 215 -10.50 -26.50 8.25
CA ALA A 215 -10.94 -27.50 7.27
C ALA A 215 -10.66 -28.93 7.76
N ALA A 216 -9.48 -29.19 8.32
CA ALA A 216 -9.12 -30.49 8.89
C ALA A 216 -9.98 -30.83 10.11
N LEU A 217 -10.27 -29.85 10.99
CA LEU A 217 -11.15 -30.02 12.13
C LEU A 217 -12.57 -30.39 11.69
N PHE A 218 -13.13 -29.68 10.70
CA PHE A 218 -14.45 -30.00 10.14
C PHE A 218 -14.46 -31.36 9.46
N ALA A 219 -13.43 -31.69 8.67
CA ALA A 219 -13.31 -33.00 8.06
C ALA A 219 -13.28 -34.11 9.12
N TRP A 220 -12.52 -33.94 10.20
CA TRP A 220 -12.47 -34.91 11.30
C TRP A 220 -13.81 -35.01 12.05
N LEU A 221 -14.43 -33.87 12.36
CA LEU A 221 -15.70 -33.79 13.08
C LEU A 221 -16.85 -34.46 12.30
N ILE A 222 -16.88 -34.31 10.98
CA ILE A 222 -17.91 -34.88 10.11
C ILE A 222 -17.61 -36.34 9.75
N MET A 223 -16.35 -36.68 9.45
CA MET A 223 -15.98 -38.02 8.98
C MET A 223 -16.03 -39.07 10.10
N THR A 224 -15.72 -38.69 11.34
CA THR A 224 -15.73 -39.60 12.50
C THR A 224 -17.09 -40.27 12.73
N PRO A 225 -18.21 -39.54 12.82
CA PRO A 225 -19.51 -40.18 13.03
C PRO A 225 -20.01 -40.92 11.79
N ILE A 226 -19.70 -40.45 10.57
CA ILE A 226 -20.03 -41.18 9.34
C ILE A 226 -19.37 -42.56 9.33
N LYS A 227 -18.06 -42.64 9.67
CA LYS A 227 -17.36 -43.93 9.79
C LYS A 227 -17.99 -44.86 10.81
N LYS A 228 -18.41 -44.33 11.98
CA LYS A 228 -19.13 -45.13 12.99
C LYS A 228 -20.43 -45.72 12.42
N ILE A 229 -21.22 -44.93 11.69
CA ILE A 229 -22.47 -45.40 11.06
C ILE A 229 -22.18 -46.44 9.96
N THR A 230 -21.20 -46.17 9.08
CA THR A 230 -20.84 -47.12 8.01
C THR A 230 -20.37 -48.46 8.55
N ASN A 231 -19.54 -48.45 9.60
CA ASN A 231 -19.09 -49.68 10.24
C ASN A 231 -20.27 -50.45 10.88
N GLY A 232 -21.18 -49.75 11.57
CA GLY A 232 -22.39 -50.37 12.11
C GLY A 232 -23.32 -50.95 11.04
N MET A 233 -23.43 -50.29 9.88
CA MET A 233 -24.16 -50.84 8.72
C MET A 233 -23.49 -52.10 8.17
N GLN A 234 -22.16 -52.12 8.05
CA GLN A 234 -21.41 -53.30 7.60
C GLN A 234 -21.56 -54.48 8.56
N GLU A 235 -21.51 -54.25 9.87
CA GLU A 235 -21.76 -55.31 10.87
C GLU A 235 -23.21 -55.83 10.81
N ALA A 236 -24.20 -54.93 10.66
CA ALA A 236 -25.59 -55.32 10.52
C ALA A 236 -25.84 -56.18 9.26
N THR A 237 -25.13 -55.93 8.15
CA THR A 237 -25.21 -56.80 6.96
C THR A 237 -24.67 -58.21 7.18
N LEU A 238 -23.84 -58.43 8.21
CA LEU A 238 -23.34 -59.76 8.59
C LEU A 238 -24.29 -60.52 9.53
N LEU A 239 -25.42 -59.92 9.93
CA LEU A 239 -26.43 -60.50 10.84
C LEU A 239 -25.89 -60.95 12.21
N ASP A 240 -24.71 -60.51 12.62
CA ASP A 240 -24.14 -60.79 13.94
C ASP A 240 -24.63 -59.76 14.97
N PHE A 241 -25.81 -60.02 15.53
CA PHE A 241 -26.45 -59.14 16.52
C PHE A 241 -25.85 -59.25 17.93
N SER A 242 -24.82 -60.08 18.11
CA SER A 242 -24.23 -60.38 19.42
C SER A 242 -23.61 -59.15 20.09
N ARG A 243 -23.14 -58.17 19.29
CA ARG A 243 -22.51 -56.92 19.78
C ARG A 243 -23.50 -55.80 20.12
N MET A 244 -24.75 -55.87 19.65
CA MET A 244 -25.76 -54.82 19.91
C MET A 244 -26.46 -54.94 21.27
N ARG A 245 -26.19 -56.00 22.03
CA ARG A 245 -27.00 -56.36 23.21
C ARG A 245 -26.63 -55.64 24.51
N GLU A 246 -25.45 -55.03 24.61
CA GLU A 246 -25.00 -54.39 25.86
C GLU A 246 -24.32 -53.02 25.61
N GLY A 247 -24.96 -51.94 26.06
CA GLY A 247 -24.31 -50.65 26.37
C GLY A 247 -23.87 -49.73 25.23
N TYR A 248 -23.79 -50.20 23.97
CA TYR A 248 -23.25 -49.41 22.85
C TYR A 248 -24.07 -48.16 22.43
N LEU A 249 -25.26 -47.96 23.01
CA LEU A 249 -26.25 -46.97 22.57
C LEU A 249 -26.20 -45.62 23.31
N GLN A 250 -25.36 -45.45 24.33
CA GLN A 250 -25.34 -44.22 25.15
C GLN A 250 -24.29 -43.19 24.75
N GLU A 251 -23.41 -43.47 23.79
CA GLU A 251 -22.50 -42.45 23.26
C GLU A 251 -23.28 -41.46 22.37
N ARG A 252 -23.70 -40.34 22.97
CA ARG A 252 -24.34 -39.22 22.27
C ARG A 252 -23.42 -38.66 21.18
N ASN A 253 -23.84 -38.79 19.93
CA ASN A 253 -23.21 -38.09 18.81
C ASN A 253 -23.49 -36.58 18.90
N PHE A 254 -22.44 -35.78 18.75
CA PHE A 254 -22.43 -34.33 19.01
C PHE A 254 -23.23 -33.51 17.98
N VAL A 255 -23.50 -34.08 16.80
CA VAL A 255 -24.31 -33.43 15.75
C VAL A 255 -25.72 -33.99 15.81
N TYR A 256 -26.67 -33.16 16.23
CA TYR A 256 -28.08 -33.52 16.49
C TYR A 256 -28.72 -34.28 15.32
N GLU A 257 -28.45 -33.85 14.08
CA GLU A 257 -29.01 -34.45 12.86
C GLU A 257 -28.43 -35.83 12.56
N ILE A 258 -27.11 -36.01 12.74
CA ILE A 258 -26.47 -37.32 12.59
C ILE A 258 -26.92 -38.28 13.69
N GLY A 259 -27.10 -37.76 14.92
CA GLY A 259 -27.69 -38.51 16.01
C GLY A 259 -29.12 -38.98 15.68
N THR A 260 -29.90 -38.12 15.04
CA THR A 260 -31.27 -38.45 14.60
C THR A 260 -31.26 -39.54 13.53
N LEU A 261 -30.37 -39.45 12.54
CA LEU A 261 -30.25 -40.48 11.49
C LEU A 261 -29.80 -41.83 12.06
N GLN A 262 -28.82 -41.83 12.96
CA GLN A 262 -28.38 -43.04 13.66
C GLN A 262 -29.50 -43.66 14.50
N TYR A 263 -30.30 -42.83 15.17
CA TYR A 263 -31.46 -43.27 15.94
C TYR A 263 -32.52 -43.93 15.04
N ILE A 264 -32.87 -43.29 13.92
CA ILE A 264 -33.83 -43.84 12.95
C ILE A 264 -33.33 -45.18 12.40
N PHE A 265 -32.04 -45.27 12.04
CA PHE A 265 -31.45 -46.50 11.53
C PHE A 265 -31.50 -47.65 12.55
N HIS A 266 -31.17 -47.39 13.83
CA HIS A 266 -31.28 -48.40 14.89
C HIS A 266 -32.71 -48.88 15.10
N LYS A 267 -33.67 -47.95 15.08
CA LYS A 267 -35.09 -48.30 15.20
C LYS A 267 -35.51 -49.27 14.09
N LEU A 268 -35.03 -49.02 12.87
CA LEU A 268 -35.30 -49.86 11.70
C LEU A 268 -34.68 -51.26 11.86
N LEU A 269 -33.42 -51.35 12.32
CA LEU A 269 -32.79 -52.65 12.61
C LEU A 269 -33.55 -53.45 13.68
N TYR A 270 -34.02 -52.77 14.73
CA TYR A 270 -34.78 -53.41 15.79
C TYR A 270 -36.11 -53.99 15.27
N GLU A 271 -36.83 -53.24 14.43
CA GLU A 271 -38.05 -53.73 13.77
C GLU A 271 -37.78 -54.91 12.84
N VAL A 272 -36.68 -54.90 12.08
CA VAL A 272 -36.31 -56.03 11.20
C VAL A 272 -36.02 -57.29 12.01
N VAL A 273 -35.25 -57.19 13.10
CA VAL A 273 -34.96 -58.32 13.98
C VAL A 273 -36.25 -58.88 14.60
N ASP A 274 -37.17 -58.02 15.02
CA ASP A 274 -38.47 -58.43 15.56
C ASP A 274 -39.31 -59.16 14.51
N ILE A 275 -39.34 -58.66 13.26
CA ILE A 275 -40.03 -59.33 12.14
C ILE A 275 -39.41 -60.70 11.85
N VAL A 276 -38.07 -60.82 11.82
CA VAL A 276 -37.38 -62.09 11.58
C VAL A 276 -37.70 -63.10 12.68
N ARG A 277 -37.61 -62.70 13.95
CA ARG A 277 -37.94 -63.57 15.09
C ARG A 277 -39.41 -64.01 15.07
N LYS A 278 -40.32 -63.10 14.71
CA LYS A 278 -41.75 -63.44 14.53
C LYS A 278 -41.96 -64.46 13.41
N ASN A 279 -41.26 -64.32 12.28
CA ASN A 279 -41.29 -65.31 11.20
C ASN A 279 -40.78 -66.69 11.65
N GLU A 280 -39.67 -66.76 12.37
CA GLU A 280 -39.15 -68.02 12.91
C GLU A 280 -40.16 -68.70 13.85
N MET A 281 -40.82 -67.92 14.72
CA MET A 281 -41.87 -68.43 15.60
C MET A 281 -43.10 -68.92 14.83
N MET A 282 -43.51 -68.22 13.76
CA MET A 282 -44.61 -68.65 12.91
C MET A 282 -44.28 -69.95 12.15
N GLU A 283 -43.07 -70.09 11.62
CA GLU A 283 -42.63 -71.34 10.98
C GLU A 283 -42.59 -72.51 11.96
N ALA A 284 -42.11 -72.28 13.19
CA ALA A 284 -42.11 -73.29 14.26
C ALA A 284 -43.54 -73.74 14.63
N ALA A 285 -44.47 -72.78 14.78
CA ALA A 285 -45.88 -73.07 15.07
C ALA A 285 -46.60 -73.82 13.95
N ILE A 286 -46.26 -73.54 12.68
CA ILE A 286 -46.79 -74.28 11.52
C ILE A 286 -46.27 -75.73 11.52
N LYS A 287 -44.98 -75.94 11.84
CA LYS A 287 -44.41 -77.29 11.99
C LYS A 287 -45.04 -78.07 13.15
N GLU A 288 -45.29 -77.43 14.29
CA GLU A 288 -45.89 -78.06 15.47
C GLU A 288 -47.37 -78.42 15.25
N LYS A 289 -48.10 -77.62 14.46
CA LYS A 289 -49.49 -77.93 14.08
C LYS A 289 -49.65 -79.05 13.04
N GLY A 290 -48.56 -79.66 12.57
CA GLY A 290 -48.60 -80.93 11.84
C GLY A 290 -49.44 -80.90 10.55
N LEU A 291 -49.54 -79.77 9.85
CA LEU A 291 -50.14 -79.72 8.51
C LEU A 291 -49.03 -79.88 7.46
N GLY A 292 -48.72 -81.14 7.15
CA GLY A 292 -48.13 -81.49 5.88
C GLY A 292 -49.16 -81.27 4.77
N THR A 293 -49.18 -80.08 4.18
CA THR A 293 -49.89 -79.85 2.92
C THR A 293 -49.01 -79.06 1.96
N THR A 294 -48.38 -79.82 1.08
CA THR A 294 -47.96 -79.43 -0.27
C THR A 294 -49.04 -78.56 -0.92
N HIS A 295 -48.86 -77.25 -0.92
CA HIS A 295 -49.50 -76.38 -1.90
C HIS A 295 -48.45 -75.40 -2.42
N GLN A 296 -47.84 -75.79 -3.54
CA GLN A 296 -47.25 -74.85 -4.49
C GLN A 296 -48.34 -73.83 -4.84
N SER A 297 -48.18 -72.60 -4.34
CA SER A 297 -48.90 -71.45 -4.88
C SER A 297 -47.88 -70.58 -5.60
N THR A 298 -47.84 -70.78 -6.91
CA THR A 298 -47.07 -70.03 -7.90
C THR A 298 -47.69 -68.65 -8.03
N HIS A 299 -47.38 -67.72 -7.12
CA HIS A 299 -47.66 -66.30 -7.35
C HIS A 299 -46.45 -65.65 -8.01
N SER A 300 -46.53 -65.54 -9.34
CA SER A 300 -45.66 -64.70 -10.16
C SER A 300 -45.80 -63.24 -9.70
N ILE A 301 -44.76 -62.74 -9.01
CA ILE A 301 -44.62 -61.31 -8.71
C ILE A 301 -44.25 -60.62 -10.03
N THR A 302 -45.23 -59.97 -10.64
CA THR A 302 -45.05 -59.03 -11.74
C THR A 302 -44.20 -57.86 -11.24
N ARG A 303 -42.95 -57.85 -11.70
CA ARG A 303 -41.95 -56.81 -11.48
C ARG A 303 -42.37 -55.55 -12.22
N ASN A 304 -43.10 -54.64 -11.57
CA ASN A 304 -43.32 -53.29 -12.08
C ASN A 304 -42.04 -52.47 -11.90
N SER A 305 -41.21 -52.45 -12.94
CA SER A 305 -40.13 -51.47 -13.12
C SER A 305 -40.74 -50.09 -13.41
N SER A 306 -40.98 -49.32 -12.35
CA SER A 306 -41.22 -47.89 -12.42
C SER A 306 -39.87 -47.18 -12.62
N THR A 307 -39.56 -46.90 -13.87
CA THR A 307 -38.43 -46.07 -14.30
C THR A 307 -38.81 -44.60 -14.06
N ALA A 308 -38.54 -44.09 -12.86
CA ALA A 308 -38.63 -42.66 -12.58
C ALA A 308 -37.26 -42.01 -12.80
N ALA A 309 -37.14 -41.29 -13.92
CA ALA A 309 -35.98 -40.48 -14.26
C ALA A 309 -35.86 -39.27 -13.31
N PRO A 310 -34.67 -38.97 -12.75
CA PRO A 310 -34.39 -37.65 -12.21
C PRO A 310 -34.02 -36.71 -13.36
N SER A 311 -35.02 -35.99 -13.87
CA SER A 311 -34.82 -34.73 -14.59
C SER A 311 -34.54 -33.65 -13.55
N THR A 312 -33.29 -33.23 -13.42
CA THR A 312 -32.97 -31.90 -12.88
C THR A 312 -31.62 -31.46 -13.42
N ALA A 313 -31.69 -30.58 -14.41
CA ALA A 313 -30.56 -29.90 -15.01
C ALA A 313 -29.85 -29.00 -13.98
N PRO A 314 -28.51 -28.94 -13.96
CA PRO A 314 -27.81 -27.84 -13.33
C PRO A 314 -27.96 -26.59 -14.20
N HIS A 315 -28.73 -25.62 -13.69
CA HIS A 315 -28.79 -24.27 -14.22
C HIS A 315 -27.41 -23.60 -14.04
N VAL A 316 -26.58 -23.63 -15.09
CA VAL A 316 -25.31 -22.92 -15.14
C VAL A 316 -25.58 -21.42 -15.24
N LEU A 317 -25.42 -20.72 -14.12
CA LEU A 317 -25.35 -19.27 -14.06
C LEU A 317 -24.00 -18.83 -14.67
N ARG A 318 -24.02 -18.60 -15.99
CA ARG A 318 -22.91 -18.03 -16.75
C ARG A 318 -22.87 -16.52 -16.46
N LEU A 319 -22.09 -16.10 -15.48
CA LEU A 319 -21.69 -14.71 -15.31
C LEU A 319 -20.78 -14.33 -16.49
N SER A 320 -21.38 -13.71 -17.51
CA SER A 320 -20.67 -12.94 -18.53
C SER A 320 -20.05 -11.71 -17.88
N ARG A 321 -18.79 -11.83 -17.44
CA ARG A 321 -17.96 -10.68 -17.10
C ARG A 321 -17.40 -10.12 -18.41
N GLY A 322 -18.04 -9.09 -18.93
CA GLY A 322 -17.42 -8.22 -19.92
C GLY A 322 -16.33 -7.41 -19.26
N VAL A 323 -15.07 -7.66 -19.63
CA VAL A 323 -13.98 -6.69 -19.60
C VAL A 323 -12.97 -7.11 -20.69
N THR A 324 -13.13 -6.57 -21.89
CA THR A 324 -12.02 -6.46 -22.84
C THR A 324 -11.36 -5.12 -22.56
N PRO A 325 -10.10 -5.07 -22.08
CA PRO A 325 -9.36 -3.82 -22.07
C PRO A 325 -9.10 -3.38 -23.51
N SER A 326 -9.46 -2.13 -23.75
CA SER A 326 -9.09 -1.28 -24.88
C SER A 326 -7.64 -1.54 -25.32
N ASN A 327 -7.46 -1.98 -26.56
CA ASN A 327 -6.20 -1.85 -27.27
C ASN A 327 -5.98 -0.35 -27.55
N GLY A 328 -5.31 0.31 -26.61
CA GLY A 328 -4.69 1.61 -26.82
C GLY A 328 -3.57 1.47 -27.85
N LYS A 329 -3.92 1.76 -29.09
CA LYS A 329 -3.00 1.97 -30.21
C LYS A 329 -2.14 3.19 -29.89
N LEU A 330 -0.89 2.98 -29.49
CA LEU A 330 0.14 4.03 -29.53
C LEU A 330 0.54 4.20 -31.00
N ASP A 331 -0.04 5.20 -31.66
CA ASP A 331 0.59 5.83 -32.82
C ASP A 331 1.78 6.64 -32.30
N ILE A 332 2.99 6.09 -32.43
CA ILE A 332 4.21 6.88 -32.44
C ILE A 332 4.41 7.26 -33.91
N LYS A 333 4.06 8.51 -34.23
CA LYS A 333 4.59 9.20 -35.40
C LYS A 333 5.73 10.09 -34.95
N ASP A 334 6.90 9.78 -35.50
CA ASP A 334 8.05 10.62 -35.89
C ASP A 334 8.28 11.93 -35.11
#